data_AF-A0A218PYW4-F1
#
_entry.id   AF-A0A218PYW4-F1
#
_cell.length_a   1.000
_cell.length_b   1.000
_cell.length_c   1.000
_cell.angle_alpha   90.00
_cell.angle_beta   90.00
_cell.angle_gamma   90.00
#
_symmetry.space_group_name_H-M   'P 1'
#
loop_
_entity.id
_entity.type
_entity.pdbx_description
1 polymer ?
#
loop_
_entity_poly.entity_id
_entity_poly.type
_entity_poly.pdbx_seq_one_letter_code
_entity_poly.pdbx_strand_id
1 'polypeptide(L)'
;MFLAATAKPIDEKLRNLVDEITAENPDLSILAAREFRYSLHQTPVELSIKEPREFNVLEEFIIRAGIEFTPPPTEDELASILGLDPIFVRNTTANLQALQTLSATSPITVTDEGRDFYAKGSVPQPPYPIQIYAVSDALDGKLIFHAEPLNDVSLSLPDLAEFIKIARKINDISALTIEKLQKCIQLSGLDFHVPELGKIVTSCKVLAPAQIIWKNISLLVIFDAVKNTLRIQIRNGKQVLESASKRMELLQAKGKIPWQTLCKLSNEAINFEREAILNHKNDEIESRVAKLSKGALKLSDAEVIPAVREVLNSAKRQIIISCPRLNQAVINAEFLSLLQKLANRGVWILIGYRISPEAAEVEKKLCAIKTPHGLPSVQFFFLENSHIKEVIIDQKNHFYGFFDLVNCGGEYLPNGESVYQVTIPQQVAEAYQFVAHGCHNHAQTQWNIALEKRDFQSAAEALCVWGALNMQNIGLQEIEESNWLELLPVWLNIIFHDLMSHKIIDDSISFTTALSLLSQLSGESACIDELQEGWRKVIQAIASIQPESALSLLNDQVWADFIRLKIVQEHDSRDNFILPPSKPPRKKRGES
;
A
#
# COMPACT_ATOMS: atom_id res chain seq x y z
N MET A 1 -4.03 -1.46 47.43
CA MET A 1 -5.13 -0.58 46.97
C MET A 1 -5.41 -0.99 45.54
N PHE A 2 -6.55 -1.64 45.28
CA PHE A 2 -6.94 -1.97 43.91
C PHE A 2 -7.32 -0.67 43.19
N LEU A 3 -6.62 -0.34 42.10
CA LEU A 3 -7.07 0.70 41.19
C LEU A 3 -8.32 0.15 40.52
N ALA A 4 -9.50 0.65 40.92
CA ALA A 4 -10.72 0.41 40.17
C ALA A 4 -10.48 0.89 38.72
N ALA A 5 -10.96 0.14 37.72
CA ALA A 5 -10.87 0.53 36.31
C ALA A 5 -11.37 1.96 36.16
N THR A 6 -10.44 2.90 35.98
CA THR A 6 -10.76 4.31 35.79
C THR A 6 -11.40 4.44 34.42
N ALA A 7 -12.59 5.03 34.34
CA ALA A 7 -13.23 5.29 33.06
C ALA A 7 -12.24 5.98 32.12
N LYS A 8 -12.00 5.39 30.94
CA LYS A 8 -11.06 5.90 29.94
C LYS A 8 -11.39 7.37 29.64
N PRO A 9 -10.41 8.28 29.63
CA PRO A 9 -10.64 9.70 29.36
C PRO A 9 -10.93 9.91 27.86
N ILE A 10 -12.20 9.70 27.50
CA ILE A 10 -12.76 9.83 26.15
C ILE A 10 -13.80 10.94 26.17
N ASP A 11 -13.56 12.00 25.41
CA ASP A 11 -14.51 13.10 25.23
C ASP A 11 -15.79 12.57 24.55
N GLU A 12 -16.96 13.04 24.99
CA GLU A 12 -18.26 12.46 24.60
C GLU A 12 -18.49 12.43 23.09
N LYS A 13 -18.04 13.47 22.38
CA LYS A 13 -18.17 13.59 20.92
C LYS A 13 -17.34 12.57 20.14
N LEU A 14 -16.35 11.95 20.76
CA LEU A 14 -15.46 10.98 20.13
C LEU A 14 -15.87 9.53 20.40
N ARG A 15 -16.87 9.28 21.27
CA ARG A 15 -17.29 7.91 21.63
C ARG A 15 -17.65 7.07 20.41
N ASN A 16 -18.52 7.58 19.54
CA ASN A 16 -18.92 6.86 18.32
C ASN A 16 -17.71 6.50 17.43
N LEU A 17 -16.75 7.42 17.28
CA LEU A 17 -15.54 7.17 16.50
C LEU A 17 -14.65 6.12 17.16
N VAL A 18 -14.53 6.15 18.48
CA VAL A 18 -13.77 5.16 19.26
C VAL A 18 -14.40 3.78 19.14
N ASP A 19 -15.73 3.70 19.22
CA ASP A 19 -16.47 2.45 19.09
C ASP A 19 -16.33 1.87 17.68
N GLU A 20 -16.43 2.70 16.63
CA GLU A 20 -16.17 2.31 15.23
C GLU A 20 -14.75 1.72 15.09
N ILE A 21 -13.71 2.43 15.55
CA ILE A 21 -12.30 1.98 15.42
C ILE A 21 -12.08 0.65 16.15
N THR A 22 -12.63 0.50 17.35
CA THR A 22 -12.46 -0.70 18.19
C THR A 22 -13.23 -1.88 17.61
N ALA A 23 -14.40 -1.65 17.00
CA ALA A 23 -15.18 -2.71 16.34
C ALA A 23 -14.51 -3.20 15.05
N GLU A 24 -13.93 -2.29 14.26
CA GLU A 24 -13.21 -2.63 13.02
C GLU A 24 -11.85 -3.30 13.31
N ASN A 25 -11.24 -3.00 14.47
CA ASN A 25 -9.90 -3.46 14.81
C ASN A 25 -9.88 -4.00 16.26
N PRO A 26 -10.24 -5.28 16.48
CA PRO A 26 -10.33 -5.86 17.83
C PRO A 26 -8.99 -5.91 18.57
N ASP A 27 -7.88 -5.79 17.85
CA ASP A 27 -6.52 -5.73 18.41
C ASP A 27 -6.10 -4.35 18.91
N LEU A 28 -6.88 -3.31 18.60
CA LEU A 28 -6.64 -1.94 19.03
C LEU A 28 -7.53 -1.60 20.22
N SER A 29 -6.92 -0.97 21.23
CA SER A 29 -7.65 -0.43 22.37
C SER A 29 -7.36 1.06 22.48
N ILE A 30 -8.41 1.87 22.39
CA ILE A 30 -8.29 3.31 22.65
C ILE A 30 -8.15 3.51 24.15
N LEU A 31 -7.04 4.13 24.58
CA LEU A 31 -6.78 4.45 25.98
C LEU A 31 -7.28 5.86 26.34
N ALA A 32 -7.25 6.79 25.39
CA ALA A 32 -7.81 8.13 25.54
C ALA A 32 -8.20 8.71 24.18
N ALA A 33 -9.20 9.60 24.18
CA ALA A 33 -9.57 10.36 23.00
C ALA A 33 -10.02 11.75 23.43
N ARG A 34 -9.37 12.81 22.92
CA ARG A 34 -9.67 14.19 23.29
C ARG A 34 -9.72 15.13 22.10
N GLU A 35 -10.57 16.15 22.18
CA GLU A 35 -10.62 17.25 21.21
C GLU A 35 -9.70 18.39 21.61
N PHE A 36 -9.01 18.95 20.62
CA PHE A 36 -8.16 20.11 20.77
C PHE A 36 -8.42 21.10 19.64
N ARG A 37 -8.08 22.36 19.88
CA ARG A 37 -7.84 23.30 18.79
C ARG A 37 -6.35 23.48 18.53
N TYR A 38 -6.02 23.82 17.30
CA TYR A 38 -4.69 24.30 16.95
C TYR A 38 -4.81 25.48 15.99
N SER A 39 -3.77 26.30 15.92
CA SER A 39 -3.73 27.51 15.12
C SER A 39 -3.11 27.28 13.75
N LEU A 40 -3.79 27.80 12.74
CA LEU A 40 -3.28 28.05 11.40
C LEU A 40 -2.94 29.54 11.25
N HIS A 41 -1.94 29.86 10.45
CA HIS A 41 -1.61 31.25 10.12
C HIS A 41 -1.99 31.53 8.67
N GLN A 42 -2.98 32.39 8.47
CA GLN A 42 -3.46 32.81 7.15
C GLN A 42 -2.94 34.20 6.83
N THR A 43 -2.21 34.34 5.73
CA THR A 43 -1.64 35.60 5.26
C THR A 43 -2.23 35.93 3.89
N PRO A 44 -2.91 37.07 3.72
CA PRO A 44 -3.35 37.51 2.40
C PRO A 44 -2.14 37.98 1.59
N VAL A 45 -2.05 37.49 0.36
CA VAL A 45 -0.97 37.81 -0.58
C VAL A 45 -1.53 38.18 -1.93
N GLU A 46 -0.81 39.04 -2.65
CA GLU A 46 -1.08 39.43 -4.02
C GLU A 46 -0.06 38.75 -4.94
N LEU A 47 -0.54 37.95 -5.88
CA LEU A 47 0.27 37.39 -6.95
C LEU A 47 0.21 38.29 -8.17
N SER A 48 1.35 38.51 -8.83
CA SER A 48 1.35 39.03 -10.20
C SER A 48 1.39 37.87 -11.20
N ILE A 49 0.40 37.80 -12.09
CA ILE A 49 0.28 36.77 -13.11
C ILE A 49 0.54 37.39 -14.47
N LYS A 50 1.43 36.75 -15.24
CA LYS A 50 1.66 37.03 -16.66
C LYS A 50 1.08 35.88 -17.47
N GLU A 51 0.14 36.16 -18.36
CA GLU A 51 -0.40 35.17 -19.28
C GLU A 51 -0.70 35.80 -20.64
N PRO A 52 -0.76 35.01 -21.73
CA PRO A 52 -1.20 35.52 -23.01
C PRO A 52 -2.72 35.77 -23.00
N ARG A 53 -3.18 36.73 -23.81
CA ARG A 53 -4.61 36.92 -24.11
C ARG A 53 -4.87 36.67 -25.59
N GLU A 54 -6.09 36.27 -25.91
CA GLU A 54 -6.54 36.22 -27.29
C GLU A 54 -6.53 37.62 -27.92
N PHE A 55 -6.35 37.67 -29.23
CA PHE A 55 -6.59 38.88 -29.99
C PHE A 55 -8.04 39.31 -29.82
N ASN A 56 -8.28 40.61 -29.68
CA ASN A 56 -9.63 41.10 -29.90
C ASN A 56 -9.94 41.07 -31.40
N VAL A 57 -11.23 41.10 -31.73
CA VAL A 57 -11.71 41.00 -33.11
C VAL A 57 -11.04 42.02 -34.04
N LEU A 58 -10.87 43.27 -33.59
CA LEU A 58 -10.27 44.32 -34.42
C LEU A 58 -8.76 44.11 -34.62
N GLU A 59 -8.05 43.69 -33.58
CA GLU A 59 -6.62 43.34 -33.67
C GLU A 59 -6.39 42.19 -34.65
N GLU A 60 -7.21 41.15 -34.57
CA GLU A 60 -7.15 40.00 -35.47
C GLU A 60 -7.39 40.45 -36.92
N PHE A 61 -8.43 41.26 -37.17
CA PHE A 61 -8.70 41.80 -38.50
C PHE A 61 -7.57 42.67 -39.05
N ILE A 62 -6.95 43.50 -38.21
CA ILE A 62 -5.81 44.35 -38.63
C ILE A 62 -4.60 43.51 -39.03
N ILE A 63 -4.25 42.50 -38.23
CA ILE A 63 -3.11 41.62 -38.51
C ILE A 63 -3.40 40.78 -39.76
N ARG A 64 -4.60 40.21 -39.84
CA ARG A 64 -5.04 39.42 -40.98
C ARG A 64 -5.05 40.25 -42.26
N ALA A 65 -5.49 41.50 -42.20
CA ALA A 65 -5.43 42.43 -43.32
C ALA A 65 -3.99 42.69 -43.79
N GLY A 66 -3.04 42.87 -42.86
CA GLY A 66 -1.62 43.01 -43.19
C GLY A 66 -0.96 41.73 -43.75
N ILE A 67 -1.58 40.56 -43.57
CA ILE A 67 -1.11 39.27 -44.09
C ILE A 67 -1.76 38.91 -45.43
N GLU A 68 -3.08 39.11 -45.56
CA GLU A 68 -3.89 38.57 -46.66
C GLU A 68 -4.09 39.55 -47.82
N PHE A 69 -4.09 40.86 -47.58
CA PHE A 69 -4.24 41.82 -48.67
C PHE A 69 -2.92 42.05 -49.41
N THR A 70 -3.00 42.17 -50.74
CA THR A 70 -1.86 42.48 -51.61
C THR A 70 -2.25 43.62 -52.58
N PRO A 71 -1.74 44.85 -52.41
CA PRO A 71 -0.83 45.30 -51.33
C PRO A 71 -1.54 45.39 -49.97
N PRO A 72 -0.81 45.37 -48.84
CA PRO A 72 -1.39 45.62 -47.52
C PRO A 72 -2.07 47.00 -47.46
N PRO A 73 -3.21 47.14 -46.76
CA PRO A 73 -3.92 48.41 -46.68
C PRO A 73 -3.24 49.40 -45.73
N THR A 74 -3.52 50.68 -45.93
CA THR A 74 -3.29 51.73 -44.93
C THR A 74 -4.37 51.69 -43.83
N GLU A 75 -4.11 52.35 -42.69
CA GLU A 75 -5.06 52.44 -41.58
C GLU A 75 -6.42 53.05 -42.01
N ASP A 76 -6.39 54.07 -42.88
CA ASP A 76 -7.59 54.76 -43.35
C ASP A 76 -8.39 53.93 -44.36
N GLU A 77 -7.71 53.18 -45.23
CA GLU A 77 -8.36 52.25 -46.16
C GLU A 77 -9.03 51.11 -45.40
N LEU A 78 -8.34 50.52 -44.41
CA LEU A 78 -8.90 49.45 -43.59
C LEU A 78 -10.10 49.95 -42.77
N ALA A 79 -10.03 51.16 -42.21
CA ALA A 79 -11.16 51.77 -41.51
C ALA A 79 -12.38 51.95 -42.43
N SER A 80 -12.16 52.42 -43.67
CA SER A 80 -13.21 52.55 -44.67
C SER A 80 -13.82 51.21 -45.08
N ILE A 81 -13.02 50.14 -45.20
CA ILE A 81 -13.49 48.78 -45.53
C ILE A 81 -14.37 48.23 -44.40
N LEU A 82 -13.97 48.45 -43.15
CA LEU A 82 -14.68 47.97 -41.97
C LEU A 82 -15.88 48.85 -41.57
N GLY A 83 -16.06 50.02 -42.20
CA GLY A 83 -17.09 51.00 -41.83
C GLY A 83 -16.88 51.61 -40.45
N LEU A 84 -15.62 51.70 -39.99
CA LEU A 84 -15.23 52.22 -38.69
C LEU A 84 -14.63 53.62 -38.82
N ASP A 85 -14.69 54.40 -37.74
CA ASP A 85 -13.91 55.64 -37.65
C ASP A 85 -12.40 55.31 -37.67
N PRO A 86 -11.58 55.96 -38.52
CA PRO A 86 -10.13 55.73 -38.59
C PRO A 86 -9.40 55.80 -37.26
N ILE A 87 -9.89 56.58 -36.29
CA ILE A 87 -9.31 56.66 -34.94
C ILE A 87 -9.22 55.28 -34.27
N PHE A 88 -10.20 54.39 -34.46
CA PHE A 88 -10.18 53.05 -33.86
C PHE A 88 -9.12 52.13 -34.48
N VAL A 89 -8.93 52.20 -35.79
CA VAL A 89 -7.91 51.40 -36.49
C VAL A 89 -6.51 51.90 -36.13
N ARG A 90 -6.31 53.23 -36.11
CA ARG A 90 -5.02 53.85 -35.73
C ARG A 90 -4.63 53.53 -34.28
N ASN A 91 -5.56 53.66 -33.34
CA ASN A 91 -5.30 53.34 -31.93
C ASN A 91 -4.95 51.85 -31.72
N THR A 92 -5.69 50.95 -32.38
CA THR A 92 -5.42 49.51 -32.29
C THR A 92 -4.08 49.15 -32.95
N THR A 93 -3.76 49.76 -34.09
CA THR A 93 -2.47 49.59 -34.79
C THR A 93 -1.30 50.07 -33.92
N ALA A 94 -1.45 51.23 -33.25
CA ALA A 94 -0.44 51.74 -32.31
C ALA A 94 -0.20 50.78 -31.13
N ASN A 95 -1.26 50.17 -30.58
CA ASN A 95 -1.13 49.16 -29.52
C ASN A 95 -0.39 47.91 -30.01
N LEU A 96 -0.72 47.42 -31.21
CA LEU A 96 -0.05 46.27 -31.81
C LEU A 96 1.42 46.56 -32.18
N GLN A 97 1.75 47.81 -32.56
CA GLN A 97 3.13 48.26 -32.74
C GLN A 97 3.90 48.31 -31.43
N ALA A 98 3.28 48.78 -30.33
CA ALA A 98 3.89 48.76 -29.00
C ALA A 98 4.18 47.33 -28.50
N LEU A 99 3.38 46.36 -28.94
CA LEU A 99 3.59 44.92 -28.72
C LEU A 99 4.52 44.28 -29.77
N GLN A 100 5.16 45.08 -30.63
CA GLN A 100 6.05 44.63 -31.72
C GLN A 100 5.39 43.64 -32.72
N THR A 101 4.06 43.57 -32.73
CA THR A 101 3.26 42.72 -33.63
C THR A 101 3.17 43.32 -35.04
N LEU A 102 3.23 44.65 -35.14
CA LEU A 102 3.26 45.40 -36.40
C LEU A 102 4.48 46.31 -36.46
N SER A 103 4.98 46.61 -37.66
CA SER A 103 6.02 47.63 -37.84
C SER A 103 5.43 49.05 -37.78
N ALA A 104 6.27 50.03 -37.44
CA ALA A 104 5.89 51.44 -37.39
C ALA A 104 5.78 52.12 -38.78
N THR A 105 5.52 51.34 -39.83
CA THR A 105 5.48 51.80 -41.23
C THR A 105 4.07 51.72 -41.79
N SER A 106 3.74 52.61 -42.74
CA SER A 106 2.53 52.52 -43.56
C SER A 106 2.93 52.05 -44.97
N PRO A 107 2.24 51.07 -45.58
CA PRO A 107 1.00 50.40 -45.14
C PRO A 107 1.21 49.37 -44.00
N ILE A 108 0.11 48.88 -43.41
CA ILE A 108 0.10 47.96 -42.26
C ILE A 108 0.94 46.72 -42.59
N THR A 109 2.07 46.55 -41.89
CA THR A 109 3.01 45.46 -42.13
C THR A 109 3.22 44.66 -40.84
N VAL A 110 2.97 43.35 -40.91
CA VAL A 110 3.12 42.43 -39.77
C VAL A 110 4.57 41.97 -39.64
N THR A 111 5.13 42.04 -38.43
CA THR A 111 6.48 41.57 -38.11
C THR A 111 6.54 40.03 -38.04
N ASP A 112 7.74 39.46 -38.00
CA ASP A 112 7.89 38.00 -37.81
C ASP A 112 7.29 37.55 -36.45
N GLU A 113 7.54 38.31 -35.38
CA GLU A 113 6.94 38.06 -34.06
C GLU A 113 5.41 38.18 -34.09
N GLY A 114 4.87 39.14 -34.84
CA GLY A 114 3.43 39.27 -35.01
C GLY A 114 2.79 38.13 -35.78
N ARG A 115 3.50 37.52 -36.74
CA ARG A 115 3.05 36.29 -37.42
C ARG A 115 3.04 35.10 -36.47
N ASP A 116 4.03 34.99 -35.60
CA ASP A 116 4.09 33.93 -34.60
C ASP A 116 2.96 34.07 -33.56
N PHE A 117 2.66 35.29 -33.11
CA PHE A 117 1.52 35.57 -32.23
C PHE A 117 0.19 35.25 -32.91
N TYR A 118 0.02 35.66 -34.18
CA TYR A 118 -1.16 35.35 -34.98
C TYR A 118 -1.38 33.85 -35.15
N ALA A 119 -0.32 33.09 -35.47
CA ALA A 119 -0.39 31.63 -35.60
C ALA A 119 -0.78 30.94 -34.28
N LYS A 120 -0.40 31.52 -33.13
CA LYS A 120 -0.78 31.07 -31.78
C LYS A 120 -2.12 31.62 -31.30
N GLY A 121 -2.78 32.49 -32.07
CA GLY A 121 -4.03 33.14 -31.71
C GLY A 121 -3.97 34.07 -30.49
N SER A 122 -2.78 34.50 -30.06
CA SER A 122 -2.63 35.22 -28.78
C SER A 122 -1.46 36.21 -28.73
N VAL A 123 -1.59 37.22 -27.86
CA VAL A 123 -0.57 38.26 -27.60
C VAL A 123 -0.21 38.37 -26.12
N PRO A 124 0.99 38.87 -25.78
CA PRO A 124 1.36 39.13 -24.39
C PRO A 124 0.41 40.13 -23.72
N GLN A 125 -0.12 39.77 -22.55
CA GLN A 125 -0.81 40.70 -21.66
C GLN A 125 0.17 41.25 -20.60
N PRO A 126 0.05 42.54 -20.20
CA PRO A 126 0.74 43.05 -19.02
C PRO A 126 0.37 42.22 -17.78
N PRO A 127 1.32 41.98 -16.85
CA PRO A 127 1.00 41.23 -15.64
C PRO A 127 -0.11 41.91 -14.83
N TYR A 128 -1.04 41.12 -14.30
CA TYR A 128 -2.14 41.61 -13.47
C TYR A 128 -2.11 41.00 -12.07
N PRO A 129 -2.54 41.74 -11.04
CA PRO A 129 -2.55 41.26 -9.66
C PRO A 129 -3.79 40.39 -9.37
N ILE A 130 -3.63 39.37 -8.53
CA ILE A 130 -4.74 38.63 -7.90
C ILE A 130 -4.45 38.39 -6.42
N GLN A 131 -5.45 38.58 -5.57
CA GLN A 131 -5.34 38.29 -4.15
C GLN A 131 -5.70 36.82 -3.86
N ILE A 132 -4.85 36.15 -3.08
CA ILE A 132 -5.08 34.80 -2.55
C ILE A 132 -4.61 34.74 -1.09
N TYR A 133 -4.75 33.57 -0.45
CA TYR A 133 -4.46 33.38 0.96
C TYR A 133 -3.47 32.25 1.16
N ALA A 134 -2.31 32.57 1.72
CA ALA A 134 -1.30 31.60 2.11
C ALA A 134 -1.59 31.10 3.54
N VAL A 135 -1.77 29.80 3.70
CA VAL A 135 -2.09 29.14 4.98
C VAL A 135 -0.92 28.27 5.40
N SER A 136 -0.26 28.67 6.50
CA SER A 136 0.77 27.89 7.15
C SER A 136 0.16 27.01 8.24
N ASP A 137 0.28 25.70 8.06
CA ASP A 137 -0.10 24.69 9.04
C ASP A 137 1.13 24.24 9.83
N ALA A 138 1.22 24.65 11.09
CA ALA A 138 2.35 24.29 11.96
C ALA A 138 2.33 22.83 12.43
N LEU A 139 1.18 22.17 12.38
CA LEU A 139 0.98 20.79 12.81
C LEU A 139 1.43 19.81 11.71
N ASP A 140 0.93 20.01 10.49
CA ASP A 140 1.29 19.24 9.29
C ASP A 140 2.60 19.73 8.64
N GLY A 141 3.06 20.93 9.00
CA GLY A 141 4.29 21.54 8.47
C GLY A 141 4.16 22.01 7.01
N LYS A 142 2.94 22.18 6.52
CA LYS A 142 2.64 22.52 5.13
C LYS A 142 2.32 24.01 4.96
N LEU A 143 2.61 24.50 3.75
CA LEU A 143 2.16 25.79 3.25
C LEU A 143 1.23 25.52 2.07
N ILE A 144 -0.03 25.92 2.20
CA ILE A 144 -1.08 25.71 1.20
C ILE A 144 -1.65 27.08 0.82
N PHE A 145 -2.03 27.26 -0.45
CA PHE A 145 -2.67 28.46 -0.94
C PHE A 145 -4.15 28.22 -1.21
N HIS A 146 -4.99 29.19 -0.87
CA HIS A 146 -6.42 29.19 -1.15
C HIS A 146 -6.82 30.44 -1.92
N ALA A 147 -7.74 30.31 -2.87
CA ALA A 147 -8.31 31.46 -3.57
C ALA A 147 -9.16 32.34 -2.62
N GLU A 148 -9.86 31.70 -1.67
CA GLU A 148 -10.74 32.35 -0.71
C GLU A 148 -10.19 32.24 0.73
N PRO A 149 -10.54 33.18 1.62
CA PRO A 149 -10.12 33.10 3.02
C PRO A 149 -10.79 31.92 3.73
N LEU A 150 -10.07 31.29 4.65
CA LEU A 150 -10.66 30.30 5.55
C LEU A 150 -11.63 30.99 6.52
N ASN A 151 -12.75 30.32 6.78
CA ASN A 151 -13.70 30.73 7.81
C ASN A 151 -13.05 30.66 9.20
N ASP A 152 -13.10 31.76 9.93
CA ASP A 152 -12.75 31.78 11.34
C ASP A 152 -13.93 31.29 12.17
N VAL A 153 -13.71 30.25 12.95
CA VAL A 153 -14.72 29.65 13.82
C VAL A 153 -14.25 29.78 15.26
N SER A 154 -15.08 30.41 16.09
CA SER A 154 -14.82 30.44 17.53
C SER A 154 -14.94 29.03 18.11
N LEU A 155 -13.81 28.44 18.47
CA LEU A 155 -13.73 27.11 19.08
C LEU A 155 -13.38 27.23 20.56
N SER A 156 -14.29 26.83 21.43
CA SER A 156 -14.05 26.70 22.87
C SER A 156 -13.47 25.32 23.19
N LEU A 157 -12.21 25.11 22.80
CA LEU A 157 -11.45 23.87 23.01
C LEU A 157 -10.05 24.21 23.56
N PRO A 158 -9.40 23.29 24.29
CA PRO A 158 -8.01 23.50 24.73
C PRO A 158 -7.06 23.63 23.54
N ASP A 159 -6.10 24.55 23.60
CA ASP A 159 -5.07 24.71 22.57
C ASP A 159 -4.00 23.61 22.75
N LEU A 160 -3.78 22.80 21.72
CA LEU A 160 -2.77 21.75 21.73
C LEU A 160 -1.36 22.31 22.03
N ALA A 161 -1.08 23.54 21.61
CA ALA A 161 0.22 24.19 21.82
C ALA A 161 0.53 24.49 23.29
N GLU A 162 -0.48 24.51 24.18
CA GLU A 162 -0.28 24.65 25.63
C GLU A 162 0.34 23.39 26.24
N PHE A 163 0.12 22.24 25.62
CA PHE A 163 0.60 20.94 26.10
C PHE A 163 1.88 20.51 25.39
N ILE A 164 2.02 20.85 24.11
CA ILE A 164 3.11 20.38 23.25
C ILE A 164 3.74 21.55 22.53
N LYS A 165 5.06 21.68 22.68
CA LYS A 165 5.87 22.66 21.93
C LYS A 165 5.99 22.22 20.46
N ILE A 166 4.96 22.52 19.68
CA ILE A 166 5.01 22.44 18.23
C ILE A 166 5.81 23.65 17.75
N ALA A 167 6.99 23.41 17.16
CA ALA A 167 7.79 24.49 16.59
C ALA A 167 6.92 25.27 15.59
N ARG A 168 6.54 26.50 15.94
CA ARG A 168 5.82 27.45 15.10
C ARG A 168 6.77 27.99 14.04
N LYS A 169 7.31 27.12 13.18
CA LYS A 169 8.07 27.57 12.03
C LYS A 169 7.07 28.09 11.01
N ILE A 170 6.63 29.32 11.23
CA ILE A 170 5.83 30.06 10.26
C ILE A 170 6.77 30.29 9.09
N ASN A 171 6.41 29.75 7.92
CA ASN A 171 7.18 30.05 6.72
C ASN A 171 6.99 31.54 6.43
N ASP A 172 8.07 32.31 6.46
CA ASP A 172 8.01 33.70 5.99
C ASP A 172 7.78 33.68 4.49
N ILE A 173 6.55 33.99 4.09
CA ILE A 173 6.12 33.97 2.68
C ILE A 173 6.95 34.96 1.86
N SER A 174 7.37 36.06 2.47
CA SER A 174 8.21 37.09 1.85
C SER A 174 9.61 36.57 1.50
N ALA A 175 10.06 35.49 2.15
CA ALA A 175 11.36 34.87 1.93
C ALA A 175 11.31 33.68 0.97
N LEU A 176 10.15 33.35 0.40
CA LEU A 176 10.04 32.26 -0.58
C LEU A 176 10.60 32.70 -1.93
N THR A 177 11.37 31.82 -2.56
CA THR A 177 11.78 32.02 -3.97
C THR A 177 10.58 31.83 -4.89
N ILE A 178 10.64 32.43 -6.08
CA ILE A 178 9.54 32.38 -7.04
C ILE A 178 9.23 30.94 -7.48
N GLU A 179 10.26 30.09 -7.62
CA GLU A 179 10.10 28.69 -8.02
C GLU A 179 9.39 27.87 -6.93
N LYS A 180 9.71 28.14 -5.66
CA LYS A 180 9.03 27.49 -4.52
C LYS A 180 7.58 27.93 -4.43
N LEU A 181 7.32 29.22 -4.62
CA LEU A 181 5.97 29.77 -4.64
C LEU A 181 5.13 29.11 -5.74
N GLN A 182 5.64 29.10 -6.97
CA GLN A 182 5.01 28.48 -8.15
C GLN A 182 4.64 27.00 -7.88
N LYS A 183 5.60 26.24 -7.34
CA LYS A 183 5.36 24.84 -6.96
C LYS A 183 4.29 24.69 -5.88
N CYS A 184 4.30 25.55 -4.86
CA CYS A 184 3.28 25.52 -3.81
C CYS A 184 1.88 25.86 -4.34
N ILE A 185 1.76 26.80 -5.28
CA ILE A 185 0.48 27.16 -5.92
C ILE A 185 -0.06 25.96 -6.71
N GLN A 186 0.78 25.31 -7.52
CA GLN A 186 0.40 24.10 -8.26
C GLN A 186 0.00 22.94 -7.34
N LEU A 187 0.77 22.67 -6.29
CA LEU A 187 0.45 21.65 -5.29
C LEU A 187 -0.84 21.97 -4.50
N SER A 188 -1.25 23.24 -4.47
CA SER A 188 -2.50 23.66 -3.85
C SER A 188 -3.71 23.51 -4.79
N GLY A 189 -3.50 23.04 -6.03
CA GLY A 189 -4.57 22.86 -7.03
C GLY A 189 -5.16 24.18 -7.53
N LEU A 190 -4.38 25.26 -7.51
CA LEU A 190 -4.82 26.57 -8.01
C LEU A 190 -4.33 26.81 -9.44
N ASP A 191 -5.25 27.18 -10.34
CA ASP A 191 -4.98 27.44 -11.76
C ASP A 191 -4.35 28.83 -12.01
N PHE A 192 -3.51 29.31 -11.09
CA PHE A 192 -2.81 30.59 -11.21
C PHE A 192 -1.41 30.44 -11.83
N HIS A 193 -0.88 29.22 -11.90
CA HIS A 193 0.41 28.92 -12.52
C HIS A 193 0.33 27.66 -13.40
N VAL A 194 0.16 27.87 -14.70
CA VAL A 194 0.10 26.81 -15.72
C VAL A 194 1.08 27.18 -16.85
N PRO A 195 2.38 26.84 -16.69
CA PRO A 195 3.42 27.17 -17.67
C PRO A 195 3.09 26.72 -19.10
N GLU A 196 2.40 25.59 -19.25
CA GLU A 196 2.00 25.00 -20.53
C GLU A 196 1.04 25.91 -21.31
N LEU A 197 0.21 26.69 -20.60
CA LEU A 197 -0.69 27.69 -21.17
C LEU A 197 -0.07 29.10 -21.18
N GLY A 198 1.21 29.23 -20.82
CA GLY A 198 1.89 30.52 -20.69
C GLY A 198 1.45 31.34 -19.48
N LYS A 199 0.66 30.78 -18.56
CA LYS A 199 0.20 31.45 -17.34
C LYS A 199 1.21 31.30 -16.21
N ILE A 200 1.95 32.36 -15.95
CA ILE A 200 3.13 32.34 -15.07
C ILE A 200 2.94 33.33 -13.92
N VAL A 201 3.07 32.85 -12.68
CA VAL A 201 3.21 33.72 -11.51
C VAL A 201 4.61 34.31 -11.51
N THR A 202 4.72 35.63 -11.54
CA THR A 202 6.01 36.33 -11.65
C THR A 202 6.48 36.94 -10.34
N SER A 203 5.57 37.23 -9.41
CA SER A 203 5.91 37.76 -8.08
C SER A 203 4.77 37.53 -7.07
N CYS A 204 5.10 37.68 -5.79
CA CYS A 204 4.16 37.63 -4.67
C CYS A 204 4.48 38.74 -3.67
N LYS A 205 3.44 39.40 -3.17
CA LYS A 205 3.54 40.47 -2.18
C LYS A 205 2.59 40.19 -1.01
N VAL A 206 3.09 40.28 0.22
CA VAL A 206 2.25 40.18 1.40
C VAL A 206 1.42 41.45 1.57
N LEU A 207 0.10 41.32 1.69
CA LEU A 207 -0.83 42.45 1.78
C LEU A 207 -1.09 42.89 3.22
N ALA A 208 -1.15 41.95 4.16
CA ALA A 208 -1.41 42.21 5.57
C ALA A 208 -0.72 41.17 6.47
N PRO A 209 -0.57 41.45 7.77
CA PRO A 209 -0.07 40.47 8.74
C PRO A 209 -0.90 39.19 8.78
N ALA A 210 -0.26 38.09 9.18
CA ALA A 210 -0.93 36.80 9.33
C ALA A 210 -2.04 36.85 10.39
N GLN A 211 -3.23 36.37 10.02
CA GLN A 211 -4.36 36.15 10.91
C GLN A 211 -4.30 34.72 11.45
N ILE A 212 -4.71 34.53 12.71
CA ILE A 212 -4.78 33.21 13.33
C ILE A 212 -6.17 32.64 13.08
N ILE A 213 -6.23 31.44 12.49
CA ILE A 213 -7.46 30.68 12.29
C ILE A 213 -7.41 29.43 13.15
N TRP A 214 -8.46 29.16 13.91
CA TRP A 214 -8.52 27.97 14.77
C TRP A 214 -9.18 26.80 14.05
N LYS A 215 -8.58 25.60 14.20
CA LYS A 215 -9.12 24.34 13.67
C LYS A 215 -9.27 23.31 14.79
N ASN A 216 -10.34 22.53 14.72
CA ASN A 216 -10.57 21.39 15.61
C ASN A 216 -9.79 20.16 15.09
N ILE A 217 -9.21 19.41 16.02
CA ILE A 217 -8.59 18.11 15.79
C ILE A 217 -8.93 17.16 16.94
N SER A 218 -8.92 15.88 16.65
CA SER A 218 -9.05 14.82 17.66
C SER A 218 -7.70 14.14 17.84
N LEU A 219 -7.31 13.92 19.09
CA LEU A 219 -6.13 13.15 19.46
C LEU A 219 -6.58 11.85 20.12
N LEU A 220 -6.20 10.72 19.54
CA LEU A 220 -6.46 9.39 20.07
C LEU A 220 -5.13 8.76 20.51
N VAL A 221 -5.14 8.18 21.71
CA VAL A 221 -4.04 7.34 22.23
C VAL A 221 -4.48 5.90 22.09
N ILE A 222 -3.75 5.14 21.27
CA ILE A 222 -4.14 3.80 20.84
C ILE A 222 -3.10 2.81 21.33
N PHE A 223 -3.51 1.78 22.05
CA PHE A 223 -2.68 0.64 22.35
C PHE A 223 -2.94 -0.46 21.32
N ASP A 224 -1.89 -0.80 20.56
CA ASP A 224 -1.87 -1.94 19.67
C ASP A 224 -1.42 -3.16 20.48
N ALA A 225 -2.37 -4.05 20.81
CA ALA A 225 -2.11 -5.21 21.64
C ALA A 225 -1.29 -6.28 20.92
N VAL A 226 -1.28 -6.29 19.58
CA VAL A 226 -0.45 -7.22 18.79
C VAL A 226 1.00 -6.77 18.87
N LYS A 227 1.27 -5.49 18.57
CA LYS A 227 2.62 -4.94 18.59
C LYS A 227 3.13 -4.59 19.98
N ASN A 228 2.24 -4.61 20.98
CA ASN A 228 2.50 -4.08 22.31
C ASN A 228 3.06 -2.65 22.28
N THR A 229 2.55 -1.83 21.36
CA THR A 229 3.00 -0.43 21.16
C THR A 229 1.88 0.55 21.42
N LEU A 230 2.26 1.73 21.90
CA LEU A 230 1.34 2.84 22.07
C LEU A 230 1.54 3.82 20.91
N ARG A 231 0.47 4.11 20.17
CA ARG A 231 0.45 5.05 19.04
C ARG A 231 -0.41 6.26 19.34
N ILE A 232 -0.15 7.35 18.63
CA ILE A 232 -0.92 8.58 18.74
C ILE A 232 -1.44 8.93 17.36
N GLN A 233 -2.76 8.99 17.22
CA GLN A 233 -3.39 9.45 16.00
C GLN A 233 -3.97 10.84 16.19
N ILE A 234 -3.60 11.74 15.28
CA ILE A 234 -4.24 13.04 15.11
C ILE A 234 -5.21 12.95 13.95
N ARG A 235 -6.44 13.40 14.14
CA ARG A 235 -7.51 13.29 13.14
C ARG A 235 -8.22 14.61 12.93
N ASN A 236 -8.69 14.82 11.70
CA ASN A 236 -9.69 15.82 11.36
C ASN A 236 -10.98 15.09 10.99
N GLY A 237 -11.92 15.00 11.93
CA GLY A 237 -13.07 14.11 11.80
C GLY A 237 -12.63 12.64 11.63
N LYS A 238 -13.08 11.99 10.54
CA LYS A 238 -12.68 10.62 10.21
C LYS A 238 -11.32 10.54 9.50
N GLN A 239 -10.73 11.63 9.03
CA GLN A 239 -9.45 11.58 8.32
C GLN A 239 -8.27 11.56 9.29
N VAL A 240 -7.33 10.63 9.11
CA VAL A 240 -6.05 10.61 9.84
C VAL A 240 -5.09 11.64 9.23
N LEU A 241 -4.51 12.48 10.07
CA LEU A 241 -3.44 13.40 9.68
C LEU A 241 -2.09 12.69 9.91
N GLU A 242 -1.61 11.97 8.89
CA GLU A 242 -0.43 11.10 8.97
C GLU A 242 0.84 11.83 9.44
N SER A 243 1.18 12.97 8.83
CA SER A 243 2.41 13.69 9.21
C SER A 243 2.34 14.19 10.66
N ALA A 244 1.16 14.66 11.08
CA ALA A 244 0.92 15.11 12.45
C ALA A 244 1.03 13.94 13.44
N SER A 245 0.43 12.80 13.12
CA SER A 245 0.48 11.58 13.93
C SER A 245 1.92 11.07 14.10
N LYS A 246 2.69 10.95 13.01
CA LYS A 246 4.11 10.57 13.04
C LYS A 246 4.96 11.53 13.87
N ARG A 247 4.68 12.83 13.79
CA ARG A 247 5.39 13.84 14.60
C ARG A 247 5.11 13.66 16.09
N MET A 248 3.88 13.33 16.45
CA MET A 248 3.49 13.04 17.83
C MET A 248 4.17 11.78 18.35
N GLU A 249 4.20 10.71 17.56
CA GLU A 249 4.95 9.48 17.89
C GLU A 249 6.45 9.76 18.09
N LEU A 250 7.05 10.64 17.29
CA LEU A 250 8.45 11.05 17.47
C LEU A 250 8.67 11.86 18.76
N LEU A 251 7.68 12.66 19.19
CA LEU A 251 7.72 13.37 20.47
C LEU A 251 7.54 12.40 21.65
N GLN A 252 6.66 11.40 21.49
CA GLN A 252 6.47 10.31 22.45
C GLN A 252 7.76 9.53 22.66
N ALA A 253 8.41 9.09 21.58
CA ALA A 253 9.67 8.34 21.65
C ALA A 253 10.79 9.13 22.35
N LYS A 254 10.73 10.47 22.31
CA LYS A 254 11.65 11.37 23.01
C LYS A 254 11.22 11.69 24.45
N GLY A 255 10.14 11.09 24.96
CA GLY A 255 9.60 11.35 26.30
C GLY A 255 9.06 12.78 26.47
N LYS A 256 8.69 13.48 25.38
CA LYS A 256 8.28 14.88 25.41
C LYS A 256 6.78 15.08 25.52
N ILE A 257 6.01 14.01 25.67
CA ILE A 257 4.55 14.06 25.79
C ILE A 257 4.16 13.98 27.26
N PRO A 258 3.55 15.04 27.82
CA PRO A 258 3.08 15.02 29.18
C PRO A 258 1.68 14.36 29.25
N TRP A 259 1.63 13.02 29.28
CA TRP A 259 0.39 12.23 29.22
C TRP A 259 -0.69 12.65 30.21
N GLN A 260 -0.29 12.98 31.43
CA GLN A 260 -1.23 13.38 32.48
C GLN A 260 -1.94 14.69 32.15
N THR A 261 -1.24 15.69 31.61
CA THR A 261 -1.84 16.98 31.27
C THR A 261 -2.54 16.92 29.92
N LEU A 262 -1.95 16.23 28.94
CA LEU A 262 -2.49 16.11 27.59
C LEU A 262 -3.72 15.21 27.55
N CYS A 263 -3.68 14.02 28.13
CA CYS A 263 -4.73 13.01 27.98
C CYS A 263 -5.43 12.64 29.29
N LYS A 264 -5.08 13.27 30.42
CA LYS A 264 -5.53 12.83 31.75
C LYS A 264 -5.16 11.37 32.03
N LEU A 265 -4.09 10.88 31.41
CA LEU A 265 -3.58 9.52 31.54
C LEU A 265 -2.28 9.52 32.35
N SER A 266 -2.24 8.78 33.46
CA SER A 266 -1.00 8.53 34.19
C SER A 266 -0.25 7.35 33.58
N ASN A 267 1.07 7.26 33.79
CA ASN A 267 1.85 6.11 33.31
C ASN A 267 1.37 4.80 33.95
N GLU A 268 0.92 4.86 35.21
CA GLU A 268 0.34 3.73 35.94
C GLU A 268 -0.97 3.29 35.30
N ALA A 269 -1.85 4.24 34.93
CA ALA A 269 -3.10 3.94 34.24
C ALA A 269 -2.85 3.32 32.85
N ILE A 270 -1.88 3.84 32.09
CA ILE A 270 -1.48 3.25 30.81
C ILE A 270 -0.98 1.82 31.00
N ASN A 271 -0.08 1.58 31.97
CA ASN A 271 0.46 0.25 32.21
C ASN A 271 -0.61 -0.73 32.72
N PHE A 272 -1.49 -0.29 33.61
CA PHE A 272 -2.61 -1.08 34.11
C PHE A 272 -3.56 -1.50 32.98
N GLU A 273 -3.97 -0.58 32.11
CA GLU A 273 -4.82 -0.90 30.96
C GLU A 273 -4.13 -1.87 30.00
N ARG A 274 -2.84 -1.67 29.71
CA ARG A 274 -2.04 -2.58 28.89
C ARG A 274 -2.01 -3.99 29.48
N GLU A 275 -1.74 -4.09 30.78
CA GLU A 275 -1.70 -5.37 31.49
C GLU A 275 -3.08 -6.04 31.52
N ALA A 276 -4.15 -5.28 31.77
CA ALA A 276 -5.52 -5.80 31.73
C ALA A 276 -5.89 -6.35 30.34
N ILE A 277 -5.53 -5.65 29.26
CA ILE A 277 -5.77 -6.08 27.88
C ILE A 277 -4.98 -7.36 27.56
N LEU A 278 -3.70 -7.40 27.95
CA LEU A 278 -2.85 -8.58 27.74
C LEU A 278 -3.34 -9.79 28.57
N ASN A 279 -3.75 -9.57 29.81
CA ASN A 279 -4.31 -10.61 30.66
C ASN A 279 -5.63 -11.13 30.11
N HIS A 280 -6.51 -10.26 29.62
CA HIS A 280 -7.75 -10.69 28.97
C HIS A 280 -7.49 -11.57 27.74
N LYS A 281 -6.50 -11.21 26.91
CA LYS A 281 -6.06 -12.03 25.79
C LYS A 281 -5.47 -13.37 26.26
N ASN A 282 -4.73 -13.39 27.37
CA ASN A 282 -4.24 -14.63 27.97
C ASN A 282 -5.40 -15.50 28.48
N ASP A 283 -6.40 -14.93 29.15
CA ASP A 283 -7.59 -15.65 29.62
C ASP A 283 -8.38 -16.26 28.44
N GLU A 284 -8.49 -15.53 27.32
CA GLU A 284 -9.10 -16.02 26.09
C GLU A 284 -8.32 -17.23 25.54
N ILE A 285 -6.99 -17.15 25.52
CA ILE A 285 -6.13 -18.27 25.14
C ILE A 285 -6.34 -19.44 26.09
N GLU A 286 -6.28 -19.25 27.40
CA GLU A 286 -6.48 -20.32 28.39
C GLU A 286 -7.87 -20.98 28.26
N SER A 287 -8.91 -20.19 28.01
CA SER A 287 -10.26 -20.69 27.74
C SER A 287 -10.30 -21.56 26.47
N ARG A 288 -9.59 -21.15 25.40
CA ARG A 288 -9.42 -21.97 24.19
C ARG A 288 -8.74 -23.29 24.50
N VAL A 289 -7.68 -23.27 25.30
CA VAL A 289 -6.94 -24.47 25.72
C VAL A 289 -7.84 -25.45 26.47
N ALA A 290 -8.63 -24.93 27.41
CA ALA A 290 -9.58 -25.74 28.16
C ALA A 290 -10.62 -26.40 27.24
N LYS A 291 -11.10 -25.70 26.21
CA LYS A 291 -12.00 -26.28 25.19
C LYS A 291 -11.31 -27.36 24.36
N LEU A 292 -10.09 -27.12 23.89
CA LEU A 292 -9.32 -28.05 23.06
C LEU A 292 -9.01 -29.37 23.79
N SER A 293 -8.82 -29.32 25.11
CA SER A 293 -8.57 -30.53 25.91
C SER A 293 -9.74 -31.53 25.93
N LYS A 294 -10.97 -31.08 25.63
CA LYS A 294 -12.17 -31.95 25.62
C LYS A 294 -12.25 -32.75 24.31
N GLY A 295 -11.91 -34.03 24.37
CA GLY A 295 -12.00 -34.96 23.25
C GLY A 295 -10.71 -35.10 22.43
N ALA A 296 -9.63 -34.47 22.87
CA ALA A 296 -8.30 -34.63 22.27
C ALA A 296 -7.58 -35.87 22.79
N LEU A 297 -6.73 -36.47 21.95
CA LEU A 297 -5.82 -37.54 22.36
C LEU A 297 -4.64 -36.91 23.11
N LYS A 298 -4.49 -37.23 24.39
CA LYS A 298 -3.32 -36.83 25.18
C LYS A 298 -2.16 -37.79 24.90
N LEU A 299 -1.05 -37.26 24.40
CA LEU A 299 0.19 -37.96 24.13
C LEU A 299 1.17 -37.74 25.29
N SER A 300 1.83 -38.80 25.74
CA SER A 300 2.96 -38.73 26.67
C SER A 300 4.24 -38.35 25.93
N ASP A 301 5.26 -37.86 26.64
CA ASP A 301 6.57 -37.45 26.08
C ASP A 301 7.14 -38.41 25.03
N ALA A 302 7.13 -39.72 25.31
CA ALA A 302 7.69 -40.73 24.41
C ALA A 302 6.87 -40.91 23.11
N GLU A 303 5.59 -40.56 23.14
CA GLU A 303 4.65 -40.72 22.01
C GLU A 303 4.60 -39.47 21.13
N VAL A 304 5.00 -38.30 21.64
CA VAL A 304 4.89 -37.03 20.91
C VAL A 304 5.69 -37.05 19.61
N ILE A 305 6.98 -37.41 19.66
CA ILE A 305 7.85 -37.35 18.46
C ILE A 305 7.39 -38.32 17.37
N PRO A 306 7.12 -39.61 17.67
CA PRO A 306 6.60 -40.53 16.66
C PRO A 306 5.29 -40.02 16.04
N ALA A 307 4.33 -39.56 16.86
CA ALA A 307 3.03 -39.10 16.38
C ALA A 307 3.17 -37.85 15.48
N VAL A 308 3.92 -36.84 15.91
CA VAL A 308 4.14 -35.62 15.12
C VAL A 308 4.86 -35.96 13.81
N ARG A 309 5.90 -36.81 13.85
CA ARG A 309 6.65 -37.22 12.66
C ARG A 309 5.78 -38.00 11.68
N GLU A 310 4.92 -38.90 12.16
CA GLU A 310 3.98 -39.64 11.33
C GLU A 310 3.01 -38.69 10.61
N VAL A 311 2.39 -37.77 11.36
CA VAL A 311 1.43 -36.83 10.78
C VAL A 311 2.11 -35.85 9.82
N LEU A 312 3.30 -35.34 10.13
CA LEU A 312 4.10 -34.51 9.22
C LEU A 312 4.40 -35.25 7.92
N ASN A 313 4.80 -36.53 7.98
CA ASN A 313 5.06 -37.32 6.76
C ASN A 313 3.81 -37.51 5.90
N SER A 314 2.63 -37.53 6.52
CA SER A 314 1.34 -37.66 5.84
C SER A 314 0.81 -36.35 5.25
N ALA A 315 1.42 -35.21 5.58
CA ALA A 315 1.00 -33.89 5.12
C ALA A 315 0.95 -33.83 3.59
N LYS A 316 -0.12 -33.23 3.08
CA LYS A 316 -0.42 -33.13 1.65
C LYS A 316 -0.42 -31.71 1.15
N ARG A 317 -0.67 -30.71 1.99
CA ARG A 317 -0.89 -29.33 1.56
C ARG A 317 -0.12 -28.31 2.39
N GLN A 318 -0.31 -28.32 3.69
CA GLN A 318 0.18 -27.25 4.54
C GLN A 318 0.57 -27.75 5.93
N ILE A 319 1.67 -27.20 6.43
CA ILE A 319 2.10 -27.30 7.81
C ILE A 319 2.27 -25.88 8.34
N ILE A 320 1.66 -25.58 9.49
CA ILE A 320 1.89 -24.35 10.24
C ILE A 320 2.47 -24.73 11.61
N ILE A 321 3.63 -24.17 11.93
CA ILE A 321 4.30 -24.36 13.22
C ILE A 321 4.39 -22.98 13.89
N SER A 322 3.71 -22.79 15.01
CA SER A 322 3.93 -21.66 15.91
C SER A 322 4.74 -22.15 17.09
N CYS A 323 5.98 -21.67 17.24
CA CYS A 323 6.84 -22.05 18.35
C CYS A 323 7.59 -20.84 18.93
N PRO A 324 7.46 -20.52 20.23
CA PRO A 324 8.06 -19.33 20.80
C PRO A 324 9.59 -19.33 20.79
N ARG A 325 10.24 -20.50 20.72
CA ARG A 325 11.70 -20.63 20.63
C ARG A 325 12.05 -21.62 19.54
N LEU A 326 13.20 -21.44 18.90
CA LEU A 326 13.78 -22.41 17.97
C LEU A 326 15.29 -22.49 18.19
N ASN A 327 15.82 -23.71 18.12
CA ASN A 327 17.20 -24.06 18.42
C ASN A 327 17.77 -24.85 17.23
N GLN A 328 19.00 -24.55 16.86
CA GLN A 328 19.72 -25.24 15.80
C GLN A 328 19.82 -26.76 15.99
N ALA A 329 19.83 -27.25 17.23
CA ALA A 329 19.88 -28.69 17.52
C ALA A 329 18.73 -29.47 16.87
N VAL A 330 17.58 -28.82 16.68
CA VAL A 330 16.40 -29.42 16.05
C VAL A 330 16.33 -29.17 14.56
N ILE A 331 16.85 -28.03 14.11
CA ILE A 331 17.00 -27.73 12.68
C ILE A 331 18.27 -28.42 12.15
N ASN A 332 18.29 -29.74 12.34
CA ASN A 332 19.37 -30.62 11.92
C ASN A 332 19.13 -31.15 10.48
N ALA A 333 20.10 -31.90 9.95
CA ALA A 333 20.05 -32.41 8.58
C ALA A 333 18.85 -33.34 8.31
N GLU A 334 18.42 -34.13 9.32
CA GLU A 334 17.26 -35.03 9.18
C GLU A 334 15.97 -34.21 9.02
N PHE A 335 15.77 -33.21 9.88
CA PHE A 335 14.60 -32.35 9.83
C PHE A 335 14.56 -31.50 8.55
N LEU A 336 15.68 -30.90 8.15
CA LEU A 336 15.78 -30.17 6.88
C LEU A 336 15.50 -31.07 5.67
N SER A 337 15.98 -32.32 5.68
CA SER A 337 15.69 -33.30 4.63
C SER A 337 14.19 -33.64 4.57
N LEU A 338 13.54 -33.79 5.74
CA LEU A 338 12.10 -34.01 5.82
C LEU A 338 11.32 -32.84 5.21
N LEU A 339 11.64 -31.60 5.59
CA LEU A 339 10.99 -30.41 5.07
C LEU A 339 11.21 -30.26 3.55
N GLN A 340 12.40 -30.56 3.04
CA GLN A 340 12.66 -30.54 1.60
C GLN A 340 11.86 -31.63 0.84
N LYS A 341 11.71 -32.83 1.43
CA LYS A 341 10.85 -33.88 0.85
C LYS A 341 9.38 -33.47 0.83
N LEU A 342 8.92 -32.74 1.85
CA LEU A 342 7.58 -32.17 1.92
C LEU A 342 7.38 -31.09 0.84
N ALA A 343 8.30 -30.15 0.74
CA ALA A 343 8.32 -29.13 -0.31
C ALA A 343 8.25 -29.76 -1.71
N ASN A 344 9.05 -30.79 -1.97
CA ASN A 344 9.04 -31.47 -3.27
C ASN A 344 7.70 -32.17 -3.61
N ARG A 345 6.85 -32.42 -2.61
CA ARG A 345 5.51 -33.00 -2.78
C ARG A 345 4.40 -31.94 -2.94
N GLY A 346 4.72 -30.66 -2.93
CA GLY A 346 3.71 -29.59 -2.99
C GLY A 346 3.23 -29.12 -1.61
N VAL A 347 3.96 -29.40 -0.52
CA VAL A 347 3.54 -29.01 0.83
C VAL A 347 4.18 -27.67 1.23
N TRP A 348 3.34 -26.69 1.52
CA TRP A 348 3.75 -25.41 2.09
C TRP A 348 4.02 -25.51 3.59
N ILE A 349 5.03 -24.79 4.06
CA ILE A 349 5.43 -24.81 5.47
C ILE A 349 5.56 -23.37 5.97
N LEU A 350 4.78 -23.02 7.00
CA LEU A 350 4.86 -21.74 7.70
C LEU A 350 5.41 -21.98 9.09
N ILE A 351 6.46 -21.25 9.47
CA ILE A 351 7.08 -21.37 10.79
C ILE A 351 7.16 -19.98 11.41
N GLY A 352 6.32 -19.76 12.43
CA GLY A 352 6.30 -18.56 13.24
C GLY A 352 7.13 -18.73 14.51
N TYR A 353 8.00 -17.76 14.82
CA TYR A 353 8.84 -17.76 16.02
C TYR A 353 8.74 -16.47 16.84
N ARG A 354 9.20 -16.51 18.10
CA ARG A 354 9.32 -15.31 18.94
C ARG A 354 10.77 -14.99 19.29
N ILE A 355 11.38 -15.80 20.14
CA ILE A 355 12.76 -15.57 20.60
C ILE A 355 13.64 -16.65 19.99
N SER A 356 14.47 -16.28 19.02
CA SER A 356 15.58 -17.13 18.60
C SER A 356 16.87 -16.32 18.71
N PRO A 357 17.72 -16.58 19.71
CA PRO A 357 19.04 -15.93 19.80
C PRO A 357 19.94 -16.27 18.61
N GLU A 358 19.58 -17.29 17.83
CA GLU A 358 20.27 -17.80 16.65
C GLU A 358 19.42 -17.64 15.36
N ALA A 359 18.44 -16.72 15.37
CA ALA A 359 17.42 -16.59 14.34
C ALA A 359 18.00 -16.58 12.92
N ALA A 360 19.04 -15.78 12.68
CA ALA A 360 19.58 -15.56 11.34
C ALA A 360 20.16 -16.84 10.69
N GLU A 361 20.78 -17.74 11.46
CA GLU A 361 21.32 -18.98 10.90
C GLU A 361 20.21 -20.02 10.67
N VAL A 362 19.27 -20.11 11.60
CA VAL A 362 18.09 -20.97 11.48
C VAL A 362 17.25 -20.56 10.26
N GLU A 363 16.97 -19.26 10.15
CA GLU A 363 16.29 -18.64 9.02
C GLU A 363 17.00 -18.99 7.71
N LYS A 364 18.32 -18.78 7.63
CA LYS A 364 19.09 -19.11 6.42
C LYS A 364 18.95 -20.59 6.02
N LYS A 365 18.99 -21.53 6.97
CA LYS A 365 18.84 -22.98 6.70
C LYS A 365 17.41 -23.31 6.24
N LEU A 366 16.40 -22.72 6.88
CA LEU A 366 14.99 -22.97 6.55
C LEU A 366 14.60 -22.33 5.21
N CYS A 367 14.96 -21.07 4.98
CA CYS A 367 14.66 -20.34 3.75
C CYS A 367 15.42 -20.86 2.51
N ALA A 368 16.46 -21.69 2.72
CA ALA A 368 17.13 -22.43 1.66
C ALA A 368 16.30 -23.59 1.10
N ILE A 369 15.26 -24.03 1.82
CA ILE A 369 14.33 -25.06 1.34
C ILE A 369 13.42 -24.43 0.28
N LYS A 370 13.60 -24.88 -0.97
CA LYS A 370 12.85 -24.36 -2.12
C LYS A 370 11.89 -25.40 -2.67
N THR A 371 10.83 -24.93 -3.31
CA THR A 371 10.00 -25.76 -4.19
C THR A 371 10.83 -26.21 -5.41
N PRO A 372 10.36 -27.22 -6.17
CA PRO A 372 11.01 -27.61 -7.43
C PRO A 372 11.17 -26.48 -8.46
N HIS A 373 10.48 -25.35 -8.27
CA HIS A 373 10.52 -24.17 -9.15
C HIS A 373 11.22 -22.98 -8.50
N GLY A 374 11.95 -23.19 -7.40
CA GLY A 374 12.83 -22.18 -6.80
C GLY A 374 12.16 -21.24 -5.80
N LEU A 375 10.84 -21.33 -5.58
CA LEU A 375 10.16 -20.52 -4.57
C LEU A 375 10.55 -20.97 -3.15
N PRO A 376 10.65 -20.07 -2.16
CA PRO A 376 10.81 -20.45 -0.75
C PRO A 376 9.60 -21.25 -0.28
N SER A 377 9.80 -22.55 -0.02
CA SER A 377 8.70 -23.45 0.40
C SER A 377 8.44 -23.38 1.91
N VAL A 378 9.45 -22.92 2.66
CA VAL A 378 9.37 -22.64 4.09
C VAL A 378 9.41 -21.12 4.27
N GLN A 379 8.36 -20.57 4.85
CA GLN A 379 8.32 -19.17 5.29
C GLN A 379 8.64 -19.12 6.77
N PHE A 380 9.65 -18.34 7.14
CA PHE A 380 10.13 -18.23 8.50
C PHE A 380 9.98 -16.79 8.98
N PHE A 381 9.17 -16.55 10.01
CA PHE A 381 8.86 -15.19 10.41
C PHE A 381 8.58 -15.04 11.90
N PHE A 382 8.81 -13.82 12.39
CA PHE A 382 8.53 -13.46 13.76
C PHE A 382 7.01 -13.26 13.96
N LEU A 383 6.42 -14.01 14.88
CA LEU A 383 5.05 -13.86 15.37
C LEU A 383 5.09 -13.23 16.77
N GLU A 384 4.65 -11.97 16.86
CA GLU A 384 4.54 -11.25 18.13
C GLU A 384 3.47 -11.89 19.04
N ASN A 385 3.73 -11.94 20.35
CA ASN A 385 2.77 -12.28 21.41
C ASN A 385 2.12 -13.68 21.39
N SER A 386 2.79 -14.68 20.79
CA SER A 386 2.42 -16.08 20.94
C SER A 386 3.38 -16.81 21.91
N HIS A 387 2.90 -17.18 23.10
CA HIS A 387 3.51 -18.26 23.91
C HIS A 387 3.04 -19.65 23.45
N ILE A 388 2.26 -19.68 22.37
CA ILE A 388 1.50 -20.81 21.92
C ILE A 388 2.41 -21.70 21.09
N LYS A 389 2.45 -22.97 21.50
CA LYS A 389 3.18 -24.06 20.88
C LYS A 389 2.17 -24.92 20.15
N GLU A 390 2.04 -24.68 18.85
CA GLU A 390 1.02 -25.32 18.01
C GLU A 390 1.61 -25.81 16.70
N VAL A 391 1.19 -27.00 16.28
CA VAL A 391 1.47 -27.54 14.94
C VAL A 391 0.15 -27.93 14.29
N ILE A 392 -0.18 -27.29 13.17
CA ILE A 392 -1.41 -27.53 12.42
C ILE A 392 -1.04 -28.10 11.05
N ILE A 393 -1.64 -29.23 10.69
CA ILE A 393 -1.31 -29.96 9.46
C ILE A 393 -2.59 -30.20 8.66
N ASP A 394 -2.60 -29.68 7.43
CA ASP A 394 -3.69 -29.78 6.44
C ASP A 394 -5.08 -29.37 6.96
N GLN A 395 -5.15 -28.52 7.99
CA GLN A 395 -6.39 -28.17 8.71
C GLN A 395 -7.16 -29.40 9.25
N LYS A 396 -6.44 -30.50 9.51
CA LYS A 396 -7.02 -31.78 9.96
C LYS A 396 -6.45 -32.28 11.28
N ASN A 397 -5.17 -32.00 11.52
CA ASN A 397 -4.51 -32.35 12.76
C ASN A 397 -3.98 -31.08 13.40
N HIS A 398 -4.21 -30.95 14.70
CA HIS A 398 -3.68 -29.87 15.52
C HIS A 398 -3.01 -30.49 16.75
N PHE A 399 -1.71 -30.25 16.90
CA PHE A 399 -0.98 -30.56 18.11
C PHE A 399 -0.84 -29.30 18.94
N TYR A 400 -1.34 -29.35 20.17
CA TYR A 400 -1.29 -28.25 21.12
C TYR A 400 -0.71 -28.71 22.45
N GLY A 401 0.18 -27.94 23.06
CA GLY A 401 0.66 -28.19 24.42
C GLY A 401 2.08 -27.72 24.67
N PHE A 402 2.61 -28.01 25.85
CA PHE A 402 3.99 -27.67 26.19
C PHE A 402 4.93 -28.61 25.46
N PHE A 403 5.12 -28.42 24.15
CA PHE A 403 6.06 -29.18 23.32
C PHE A 403 7.01 -28.22 22.66
N ASP A 404 8.24 -28.23 23.16
CA ASP A 404 9.32 -27.58 22.44
C ASP A 404 9.82 -28.55 21.38
N LEU A 405 9.34 -28.35 20.14
CA LEU A 405 9.88 -28.99 18.94
C LEU A 405 11.42 -28.90 18.93
N VAL A 406 11.93 -27.83 19.55
CA VAL A 406 13.28 -27.36 19.92
C VAL A 406 14.14 -28.30 20.78
N ASN A 407 13.54 -29.22 21.53
CA ASN A 407 14.29 -30.12 22.41
C ASN A 407 14.50 -31.52 21.81
N CYS A 408 13.98 -31.78 20.60
CA CYS A 408 13.89 -33.12 20.02
C CYS A 408 15.17 -33.61 19.30
N GLY A 409 16.28 -32.88 19.41
CA GLY A 409 17.55 -33.15 18.68
C GLY A 409 18.76 -33.52 19.55
N GLY A 410 18.61 -33.63 20.87
CA GLY A 410 19.68 -34.01 21.81
C GLY A 410 19.30 -35.17 22.74
N GLU A 411 20.24 -35.60 23.59
CA GLU A 411 19.99 -36.61 24.65
C GLU A 411 18.82 -36.16 25.55
N TYR A 412 17.61 -36.61 25.21
CA TYR A 412 16.37 -36.19 25.86
C TYR A 412 16.22 -36.94 27.18
N LEU A 413 16.20 -36.20 28.30
CA LEU A 413 15.57 -36.67 29.52
C LEU A 413 14.09 -36.27 29.45
N PRO A 414 13.14 -37.18 29.71
CA PRO A 414 11.70 -36.85 29.74
C PRO A 414 11.43 -35.74 30.75
N ASN A 415 10.77 -34.67 30.31
CA ASN A 415 10.42 -33.53 31.17
C ASN A 415 9.00 -33.66 31.75
N GLY A 416 8.26 -34.71 31.39
CA GLY A 416 6.87 -34.92 31.81
C GLY A 416 5.90 -34.00 31.09
N GLU A 417 6.23 -33.58 29.87
CA GLU A 417 5.36 -32.76 29.03
C GLU A 417 4.14 -33.56 28.54
N SER A 418 3.12 -32.86 28.04
CA SER A 418 1.94 -33.48 27.46
C SER A 418 1.47 -32.68 26.27
N VAL A 419 1.22 -33.38 25.17
CA VAL A 419 0.69 -32.80 23.94
C VAL A 419 -0.69 -33.37 23.67
N TYR A 420 -1.59 -32.52 23.25
CA TYR A 420 -2.91 -32.91 22.80
C TYR A 420 -2.94 -32.93 21.29
N GLN A 421 -3.24 -34.09 20.71
CA GLN A 421 -3.58 -34.22 19.31
C GLN A 421 -5.09 -34.07 19.14
N VAL A 422 -5.50 -33.02 18.45
CA VAL A 422 -6.89 -32.67 18.15
C VAL A 422 -7.15 -32.95 16.67
N THR A 423 -8.20 -33.73 16.40
CA THR A 423 -8.66 -34.05 15.03
C THR A 423 -10.12 -33.65 14.80
N ILE A 424 -10.74 -32.99 15.78
CA ILE A 424 -12.13 -32.50 15.70
C ILE A 424 -12.18 -31.32 14.72
N PRO A 425 -12.89 -31.42 13.58
CA PRO A 425 -12.77 -30.44 12.49
C PRO A 425 -13.01 -28.98 12.91
N GLN A 426 -14.03 -28.72 13.72
CA GLN A 426 -14.34 -27.37 14.19
C GLN A 426 -13.20 -26.79 15.04
N GLN A 427 -12.65 -27.57 15.96
CA GLN A 427 -11.56 -27.13 16.85
C GLN A 427 -10.26 -26.89 16.07
N VAL A 428 -9.97 -27.75 15.09
CA VAL A 428 -8.81 -27.58 14.21
C VAL A 428 -8.98 -26.34 13.33
N ALA A 429 -10.19 -26.09 12.82
CA ALA A 429 -10.49 -24.90 12.03
C ALA A 429 -10.35 -23.61 12.86
N GLU A 430 -10.85 -23.59 14.10
CA GLU A 430 -10.68 -22.45 15.02
C GLU A 430 -9.20 -22.16 15.30
N ALA A 431 -8.41 -23.20 15.60
CA ALA A 431 -6.97 -23.06 15.80
C ALA A 431 -6.26 -22.58 14.52
N TYR A 432 -6.64 -23.13 13.36
CA TYR A 432 -6.10 -22.71 12.08
C TYR A 432 -6.34 -21.23 11.81
N GLN A 433 -7.58 -20.75 11.95
CA GLN A 433 -7.92 -19.35 11.70
C GLN A 433 -7.11 -18.41 12.59
N PHE A 434 -6.94 -18.77 13.87
CA PHE A 434 -6.13 -17.97 14.79
C PHE A 434 -4.67 -17.83 14.33
N VAL A 435 -3.99 -18.94 14.00
CA VAL A 435 -2.58 -18.87 13.58
C VAL A 435 -2.45 -18.29 12.18
N ALA A 436 -3.36 -18.63 11.26
CA ALA A 436 -3.44 -18.09 9.91
C ALA A 436 -3.58 -16.56 9.91
N HIS A 437 -4.34 -15.99 10.83
CA HIS A 437 -4.48 -14.53 10.97
C HIS A 437 -3.14 -13.85 11.25
N GLY A 438 -2.33 -14.40 12.16
CA GLY A 438 -0.98 -13.88 12.42
C GLY A 438 -0.06 -13.97 11.20
N CYS A 439 -0.14 -15.08 10.46
CA CYS A 439 0.61 -15.27 9.22
C CYS A 439 0.18 -14.27 8.14
N HIS A 440 -1.13 -14.04 7.98
CA HIS A 440 -1.69 -13.08 7.04
C HIS A 440 -1.25 -11.65 7.37
N ASN A 441 -1.30 -11.24 8.64
CA ASN A 441 -0.84 -9.91 9.07
C ASN A 441 0.66 -9.70 8.78
N HIS A 442 1.47 -10.75 8.95
CA HIS A 442 2.87 -10.73 8.55
C HIS A 442 3.02 -10.51 7.03
N ALA A 443 2.30 -11.28 6.22
CA ALA A 443 2.31 -11.13 4.77
C ALA A 443 1.89 -9.71 4.33
N GLN A 444 0.81 -9.15 4.90
CA GLN A 444 0.39 -7.77 4.60
C GLN A 444 1.48 -6.75 4.98
N THR A 445 2.16 -6.97 6.11
CA THR A 445 3.26 -6.09 6.52
C THR A 445 4.42 -6.15 5.53
N GLN A 446 4.83 -7.35 5.09
CA GLN A 446 5.87 -7.51 4.08
C GLN A 446 5.45 -6.91 2.73
N TRP A 447 4.19 -7.08 2.34
CA TRP A 447 3.64 -6.48 1.14
C TRP A 447 3.70 -4.95 1.17
N ASN A 448 3.29 -4.33 2.28
CA ASN A 448 3.36 -2.88 2.44
C ASN A 448 4.81 -2.36 2.40
N ILE A 449 5.75 -3.09 3.02
CA ILE A 449 7.19 -2.77 2.94
C ILE A 449 7.68 -2.89 1.49
N ALA A 450 7.24 -3.93 0.79
CA ALA A 450 7.58 -4.17 -0.60
C ALA A 450 7.07 -3.04 -1.51
N LEU A 451 5.84 -2.56 -1.31
CA LEU A 451 5.28 -1.43 -2.05
C LEU A 451 6.07 -0.13 -1.79
N GLU A 452 6.40 0.14 -0.53
CA GLU A 452 7.16 1.35 -0.14
C GLU A 452 8.56 1.37 -0.78
N LYS A 453 9.23 0.22 -0.83
CA LYS A 453 10.63 0.10 -1.30
C LYS A 453 10.78 -0.42 -2.72
N ARG A 454 9.68 -0.82 -3.36
CA ARG A 454 9.67 -1.66 -4.57
C ARG A 454 10.59 -2.89 -4.44
N ASP A 455 10.51 -3.56 -3.28
CA ASP A 455 11.29 -4.76 -2.98
C ASP A 455 10.58 -6.03 -3.47
N PHE A 456 11.06 -6.59 -4.58
CA PHE A 456 10.50 -7.80 -5.18
C PHE A 456 10.59 -9.01 -4.25
N GLN A 457 11.63 -9.12 -3.43
CA GLN A 457 11.84 -10.28 -2.56
C GLN A 457 10.78 -10.31 -1.45
N SER A 458 10.55 -9.17 -0.78
CA SER A 458 9.49 -9.05 0.24
C SER A 458 8.10 -9.28 -0.34
N ALA A 459 7.84 -8.82 -1.58
CA ALA A 459 6.57 -9.10 -2.26
C ALA A 459 6.40 -10.59 -2.54
N ALA A 460 7.43 -11.27 -3.05
CA ALA A 460 7.39 -12.70 -3.32
C ALA A 460 7.19 -13.53 -2.04
N GLU A 461 7.79 -13.12 -0.92
CA GLU A 461 7.58 -13.74 0.40
C GLU A 461 6.12 -13.57 0.87
N ALA A 462 5.56 -12.36 0.78
CA ALA A 462 4.15 -12.12 1.10
C ALA A 462 3.20 -13.01 0.28
N LEU A 463 3.44 -13.09 -1.05
CA LEU A 463 2.69 -13.96 -1.95
C LEU A 463 2.81 -15.44 -1.55
N CYS A 464 4.01 -15.92 -1.20
CA CYS A 464 4.20 -17.31 -0.75
C CYS A 464 3.46 -17.60 0.56
N VAL A 465 3.41 -16.65 1.50
CA VAL A 465 2.63 -16.81 2.75
C VAL A 465 1.14 -16.89 2.44
N TRP A 466 0.58 -15.99 1.61
CA TRP A 466 -0.82 -16.08 1.20
C TRP A 466 -1.11 -17.36 0.41
N GLY A 467 -0.19 -17.80 -0.45
CA GLY A 467 -0.23 -19.08 -1.14
C GLY A 467 -0.39 -20.25 -0.17
N ALA A 468 0.49 -20.34 0.81
CA ALA A 468 0.44 -21.35 1.85
C ALA A 468 -0.90 -21.33 2.61
N LEU A 469 -1.44 -20.15 2.91
CA LEU A 469 -2.73 -19.97 3.60
C LEU A 469 -3.96 -20.23 2.70
N ASN A 470 -3.76 -20.57 1.43
CA ASN A 470 -4.82 -20.69 0.44
C ASN A 470 -5.63 -19.38 0.28
N MET A 471 -4.93 -18.25 0.26
CA MET A 471 -5.43 -16.91 0.02
C MET A 471 -4.84 -16.34 -1.28
N GLN A 472 -4.70 -17.18 -2.31
CA GLN A 472 -4.06 -16.82 -3.57
C GLN A 472 -4.79 -15.68 -4.29
N ASN A 473 -6.11 -15.57 -4.09
CA ASN A 473 -6.96 -14.50 -4.59
C ASN A 473 -6.55 -13.13 -4.01
N ILE A 474 -6.19 -13.05 -2.72
CA ILE A 474 -5.71 -11.81 -2.10
C ILE A 474 -4.41 -11.37 -2.76
N GLY A 475 -3.47 -12.30 -2.93
CA GLY A 475 -2.21 -12.00 -3.60
C GLY A 475 -2.39 -11.50 -5.03
N LEU A 476 -3.36 -12.04 -5.76
CA LEU A 476 -3.69 -11.59 -7.12
C LEU A 476 -4.33 -10.20 -7.14
N GLN A 477 -5.29 -9.95 -6.24
CA GLN A 477 -5.94 -8.65 -6.10
C GLN A 477 -4.91 -7.57 -5.78
N GLU A 478 -3.98 -7.84 -4.87
CA GLU A 478 -2.91 -6.91 -4.50
C GLU A 478 -1.95 -6.63 -5.68
N ILE A 479 -1.65 -7.65 -6.52
CA ILE A 479 -0.90 -7.45 -7.76
C ILE A 479 -1.65 -6.51 -8.73
N GLU A 480 -2.95 -6.70 -8.89
CA GLU A 480 -3.81 -5.87 -9.75
C GLU A 480 -3.91 -4.43 -9.23
N GLU A 481 -4.26 -4.24 -7.96
CA GLU A 481 -4.45 -2.92 -7.33
C GLU A 481 -3.16 -2.09 -7.32
N SER A 482 -2.00 -2.75 -7.14
CA SER A 482 -0.69 -2.09 -7.16
C SER A 482 -0.09 -1.95 -8.56
N ASN A 483 -0.75 -2.51 -9.57
CA ASN A 483 -0.25 -2.63 -10.95
C ASN A 483 1.19 -3.17 -11.01
N TRP A 484 1.47 -4.25 -10.27
CA TRP A 484 2.80 -4.86 -10.16
C TRP A 484 2.85 -6.20 -10.89
N LEU A 485 2.56 -6.17 -12.19
CA LEU A 485 2.35 -7.35 -13.03
C LEU A 485 3.59 -8.25 -13.15
N GLU A 486 4.79 -7.74 -12.86
CA GLU A 486 6.04 -8.51 -12.80
C GLU A 486 6.02 -9.62 -11.73
N LEU A 487 5.08 -9.58 -10.79
CA LEU A 487 4.89 -10.61 -9.77
C LEU A 487 3.95 -11.75 -10.23
N LEU A 488 3.30 -11.64 -11.37
CA LEU A 488 2.42 -12.70 -11.91
C LEU A 488 3.14 -14.05 -12.07
N PRO A 489 4.40 -14.14 -12.55
CA PRO A 489 5.11 -15.41 -12.59
C PRO A 489 5.32 -16.05 -11.21
N VAL A 490 5.51 -15.24 -10.15
CA VAL A 490 5.60 -15.75 -8.77
C VAL A 490 4.27 -16.34 -8.35
N TRP A 491 3.17 -15.63 -8.59
CA TRP A 491 1.82 -16.11 -8.33
C TRP A 491 1.50 -17.41 -9.09
N LEU A 492 1.88 -17.52 -10.36
CA LEU A 492 1.70 -18.74 -11.16
C LEU A 492 2.49 -19.92 -10.60
N ASN A 493 3.72 -19.69 -10.15
CA ASN A 493 4.53 -20.73 -9.52
C ASN A 493 3.93 -21.21 -8.18
N ILE A 494 3.26 -20.33 -7.43
CA ILE A 494 2.51 -20.70 -6.22
C ILE A 494 1.33 -21.61 -6.59
N ILE A 495 0.52 -21.20 -7.57
CA ILE A 495 -0.63 -21.98 -8.04
C ILE A 495 -0.19 -23.34 -8.59
N PHE A 496 0.89 -23.37 -9.38
CA PHE A 496 1.42 -24.62 -9.91
C PHE A 496 1.86 -25.56 -8.78
N HIS A 497 2.49 -25.03 -7.73
CA HIS A 497 2.86 -25.81 -6.55
C HIS A 497 1.63 -26.42 -5.85
N ASP A 498 0.54 -25.65 -5.72
CA ASP A 498 -0.71 -26.14 -5.13
C ASP A 498 -1.34 -27.24 -5.98
N LEU A 499 -1.30 -27.13 -7.31
CA LEU A 499 -1.79 -28.16 -8.23
C LEU A 499 -1.03 -29.49 -8.09
N MET A 500 0.27 -29.45 -7.75
CA MET A 500 1.06 -30.66 -7.48
C MET A 500 0.54 -31.45 -6.26
N SER A 501 -0.12 -30.78 -5.32
CA SER A 501 -0.79 -31.43 -4.17
C SER A 501 -2.12 -32.13 -4.53
N HIS A 502 -2.49 -32.17 -5.81
CA HIS A 502 -3.73 -32.76 -6.35
C HIS A 502 -5.00 -32.10 -5.79
N LYS A 503 -4.94 -30.80 -5.46
CA LYS A 503 -6.13 -30.03 -5.12
C LYS A 503 -6.82 -29.58 -6.43
N ILE A 504 -8.09 -29.93 -6.57
CA ILE A 504 -8.99 -29.25 -7.50
C ILE A 504 -9.18 -27.83 -6.95
N ILE A 505 -8.65 -26.85 -7.66
CA ILE A 505 -8.85 -25.45 -7.35
C ILE A 505 -10.25 -25.08 -7.86
N ASP A 506 -11.23 -24.99 -6.96
CA ASP A 506 -12.55 -24.44 -7.25
C ASP A 506 -12.49 -22.90 -7.18
N ASP A 507 -11.56 -22.33 -7.95
CA ASP A 507 -11.27 -20.89 -7.96
C ASP A 507 -11.12 -20.38 -9.41
N SER A 508 -12.16 -20.68 -10.21
CA SER A 508 -12.27 -20.18 -11.58
C SER A 508 -12.22 -18.66 -11.66
N ILE A 509 -12.61 -17.97 -10.58
CA ILE A 509 -12.58 -16.51 -10.46
C ILE A 509 -11.14 -16.02 -10.48
N SER A 510 -10.26 -16.54 -9.60
CA SER A 510 -8.85 -16.13 -9.58
C SER A 510 -8.15 -16.37 -10.92
N PHE A 511 -8.43 -17.49 -11.61
CA PHE A 511 -7.87 -17.72 -12.95
C PHE A 511 -8.40 -16.73 -13.97
N THR A 512 -9.70 -16.44 -13.96
CA THR A 512 -10.30 -15.48 -14.90
C THR A 512 -9.68 -14.08 -14.71
N THR A 513 -9.51 -13.64 -13.46
CA THR A 513 -8.83 -12.38 -13.14
C THR A 513 -7.37 -12.40 -13.60
N ALA A 514 -6.60 -13.45 -13.27
CA ALA A 514 -5.19 -13.52 -13.66
C ALA A 514 -5.01 -13.53 -15.19
N LEU A 515 -5.92 -14.18 -15.92
CA LEU A 515 -5.92 -14.21 -17.38
C LEU A 515 -6.30 -12.85 -17.98
N SER A 516 -7.21 -12.09 -17.36
CA SER A 516 -7.58 -10.76 -17.87
C SER A 516 -6.43 -9.76 -17.78
N LEU A 517 -5.56 -9.90 -16.76
CA LEU A 517 -4.34 -9.09 -16.60
C LEU A 517 -3.34 -9.26 -17.75
N LEU A 518 -3.40 -10.36 -18.51
CA LEU A 518 -2.52 -10.58 -19.66
C LEU A 518 -2.66 -9.47 -20.71
N SER A 519 -3.88 -8.93 -20.89
CA SER A 519 -4.15 -7.83 -21.82
C SER A 519 -3.34 -6.56 -21.52
N GLN A 520 -2.91 -6.38 -20.27
CA GLN A 520 -2.14 -5.22 -19.81
C GLN A 520 -0.62 -5.37 -20.02
N LEU A 521 -0.14 -6.59 -20.27
CA LEU A 521 1.28 -6.89 -20.43
C LEU A 521 1.75 -6.65 -21.86
N SER A 522 2.95 -6.08 -22.02
CA SER A 522 3.66 -6.01 -23.30
C SER A 522 4.48 -7.29 -23.53
N GLY A 523 4.62 -7.69 -24.80
CA GLY A 523 5.51 -8.79 -25.21
C GLY A 523 7.00 -8.51 -24.97
N GLU A 524 7.37 -7.28 -24.59
CA GLU A 524 8.73 -6.86 -24.24
C GLU A 524 8.96 -6.75 -22.72
N SER A 525 8.01 -7.22 -21.88
CA SER A 525 8.17 -7.19 -20.43
C SER A 525 9.37 -8.03 -19.98
N ALA A 526 10.10 -7.55 -18.96
CA ALA A 526 11.27 -8.24 -18.42
C ALA A 526 10.95 -9.62 -17.83
N CYS A 527 9.69 -9.89 -17.48
CA CYS A 527 9.24 -11.15 -16.89
C CYS A 527 8.47 -12.06 -17.87
N ILE A 528 8.52 -11.76 -19.18
CA ILE A 528 7.65 -12.41 -20.17
C ILE A 528 7.98 -13.89 -20.34
N ASP A 529 9.25 -14.28 -20.24
CA ASP A 529 9.69 -15.66 -20.41
C ASP A 529 9.22 -16.52 -19.22
N GLU A 530 9.36 -16.03 -17.98
CA GLU A 530 8.85 -16.72 -16.80
C GLU A 530 7.32 -16.81 -16.81
N LEU A 531 6.64 -15.76 -17.31
CA LEU A 531 5.20 -15.74 -17.45
C LEU A 531 4.71 -16.80 -18.47
N GLN A 532 5.36 -16.89 -19.63
CA GLN A 532 5.05 -17.88 -20.65
C GLN A 532 5.20 -19.30 -20.10
N GLU A 533 6.32 -19.57 -19.43
CA GLU A 533 6.58 -20.88 -18.82
C GLU A 533 5.57 -21.18 -17.71
N GLY A 534 5.25 -20.19 -16.87
CA GLY A 534 4.30 -20.30 -15.77
C GLY A 534 2.90 -20.69 -16.25
N TRP A 535 2.35 -19.97 -17.24
CA TRP A 535 1.01 -20.27 -17.77
C TRP A 535 0.95 -21.64 -18.45
N ARG A 536 1.98 -22.02 -19.21
CA ARG A 536 2.05 -23.38 -19.79
C ARG A 536 1.96 -24.46 -18.72
N LYS A 537 2.78 -24.34 -17.67
CA LYS A 537 2.79 -25.28 -16.55
C LYS A 537 1.45 -25.35 -15.84
N VAL A 538 0.87 -24.20 -15.50
CA VAL A 538 -0.42 -24.12 -14.79
C VAL A 538 -1.55 -24.74 -15.61
N ILE A 539 -1.71 -24.34 -16.88
CA ILE A 539 -2.79 -24.87 -17.73
C ILE A 539 -2.61 -26.37 -17.97
N GLN A 540 -1.39 -26.86 -18.20
CA GLN A 540 -1.14 -28.30 -18.36
C GLN A 540 -1.40 -29.08 -17.06
N ALA A 541 -1.07 -28.52 -15.90
CA ALA A 541 -1.40 -29.13 -14.61
C ALA A 541 -2.92 -29.20 -14.40
N ILE A 542 -3.65 -28.12 -14.67
CA ILE A 542 -5.12 -28.13 -14.62
C ILE A 542 -5.67 -29.17 -15.58
N ALA A 543 -5.19 -29.21 -16.83
CA ALA A 543 -5.64 -30.16 -17.84
C ALA A 543 -5.41 -31.63 -17.42
N SER A 544 -4.32 -31.90 -16.70
CA SER A 544 -4.04 -33.25 -16.19
C SER A 544 -5.03 -33.75 -15.13
N ILE A 545 -5.75 -32.82 -14.47
CA ILE A 545 -6.75 -33.11 -13.43
C ILE A 545 -8.16 -32.97 -13.99
N GLN A 546 -8.44 -31.89 -14.73
CA GLN A 546 -9.73 -31.51 -15.31
C GLN A 546 -9.53 -30.85 -16.70
N PRO A 547 -9.48 -31.64 -17.78
CA PRO A 547 -9.28 -31.14 -19.15
C PRO A 547 -10.33 -30.09 -19.57
N GLU A 548 -11.61 -30.32 -19.26
CA GLU A 548 -12.70 -29.42 -19.62
C GLU A 548 -12.56 -28.05 -18.95
N SER A 549 -12.16 -28.01 -17.68
CA SER A 549 -11.89 -26.76 -16.96
C SER A 549 -10.74 -25.99 -17.63
N ALA A 550 -9.65 -26.68 -18.00
CA ALA A 550 -8.54 -26.05 -18.72
C ALA A 550 -8.96 -25.47 -20.08
N LEU A 551 -9.79 -26.20 -20.85
CA LEU A 551 -10.33 -25.69 -22.11
C LEU A 551 -11.22 -24.46 -21.90
N SER A 552 -12.06 -24.45 -20.86
CA SER A 552 -12.96 -23.33 -20.57
C SER A 552 -12.21 -22.03 -20.22
N LEU A 553 -11.02 -22.13 -19.61
CA LEU A 553 -10.15 -20.98 -19.32
C LEU A 553 -9.54 -20.37 -20.59
N LEU A 554 -9.36 -21.18 -21.64
CA LEU A 554 -8.79 -20.75 -22.92
C LEU A 554 -9.89 -20.27 -23.89
N ASN A 555 -10.69 -19.28 -23.48
CA ASN A 555 -11.65 -18.65 -24.38
C ASN A 555 -10.95 -17.85 -25.51
N ASP A 556 -11.72 -17.30 -26.45
CA ASP A 556 -11.17 -16.61 -27.63
C ASP A 556 -10.26 -15.43 -27.30
N GLN A 557 -10.63 -14.65 -26.27
CA GLN A 557 -9.83 -13.52 -25.83
C GLN A 557 -8.51 -13.98 -25.21
N VAL A 558 -8.58 -14.93 -24.28
CA VAL A 558 -7.39 -15.48 -23.61
C VAL A 558 -6.45 -16.13 -24.62
N TRP A 559 -6.99 -16.86 -25.59
CA TRP A 559 -6.20 -17.50 -26.64
C TRP A 559 -5.47 -16.47 -27.52
N ALA A 560 -6.15 -15.37 -27.87
CA ALA A 560 -5.52 -14.27 -28.61
C ALA A 560 -4.37 -13.64 -27.80
N ASP A 561 -4.55 -13.46 -26.49
CA ASP A 561 -3.49 -12.96 -25.61
C ASP A 561 -2.33 -13.96 -25.46
N PHE A 562 -2.61 -15.27 -25.42
CA PHE A 562 -1.57 -16.30 -25.41
C PHE A 562 -0.72 -16.28 -26.68
N ILE A 563 -1.33 -16.07 -27.85
CA ILE A 563 -0.59 -15.90 -29.12
C ILE A 563 0.23 -14.60 -29.09
N ARG A 564 -0.40 -13.48 -28.71
CA ARG A 564 0.24 -12.16 -28.64
C ARG A 564 1.47 -12.15 -27.74
N LEU A 565 1.38 -12.81 -26.58
CA LEU A 565 2.45 -12.94 -25.60
C LEU A 565 3.39 -14.12 -25.88
N LYS A 566 3.23 -14.83 -27.02
CA LYS A 566 4.02 -16.00 -27.44
C LYS A 566 4.02 -17.17 -26.44
N ILE A 567 2.98 -17.27 -25.61
CA ILE A 567 2.71 -18.44 -24.77
C ILE A 567 2.40 -19.65 -25.66
N VAL A 568 1.74 -19.44 -26.80
CA VAL A 568 1.51 -20.46 -27.85
C VAL A 568 1.89 -19.89 -29.22
N GLN A 569 2.05 -20.77 -30.21
CA GLN A 569 2.27 -20.38 -31.61
C GLN A 569 0.93 -20.18 -32.34
N GLU A 570 0.93 -19.38 -33.41
CA GLU A 570 -0.30 -19.09 -34.19
C GLU A 570 -0.97 -20.34 -34.78
N HIS A 571 -0.22 -21.42 -35.00
CA HIS A 571 -0.71 -22.67 -35.57
C HIS A 571 -1.08 -23.72 -34.50
N ASP A 572 -0.90 -23.42 -33.21
CA ASP A 572 -1.32 -24.31 -32.13
C ASP A 572 -2.85 -24.30 -32.04
N SER A 573 -3.43 -25.42 -31.57
CA SER A 573 -4.84 -25.48 -31.19
C SER A 573 -4.97 -25.62 -29.67
N ARG A 574 -6.08 -25.15 -29.10
CA ARG A 574 -6.39 -25.26 -27.67
C ARG A 574 -6.35 -26.71 -27.20
N ASP A 575 -6.95 -27.61 -27.98
CA ASP A 575 -6.97 -29.04 -27.71
C ASP A 575 -5.56 -29.62 -27.66
N ASN A 576 -4.70 -29.28 -28.61
CA ASN A 576 -3.32 -29.78 -28.65
C ASN A 576 -2.47 -29.22 -27.51
N PHE A 577 -2.72 -27.96 -27.10
CA PHE A 577 -1.97 -27.30 -26.04
C PHE A 577 -2.19 -27.92 -24.65
N ILE A 578 -3.42 -28.39 -24.38
CA ILE A 578 -3.76 -29.04 -23.12
C ILE A 578 -3.38 -30.54 -23.07
N LEU A 579 -3.00 -31.14 -24.20
CA LEU A 579 -2.52 -32.51 -24.22
C LEU A 579 -1.17 -32.61 -23.52
N PRO A 580 -0.96 -33.64 -22.66
CA PRO A 580 0.34 -33.85 -22.05
C PRO A 580 1.40 -34.07 -23.13
N PRO A 581 2.60 -33.47 -23.00
CA PRO A 581 3.66 -33.64 -23.98
C PRO A 581 3.93 -35.13 -24.19
N SER A 582 3.86 -35.57 -25.45
CA SER A 582 4.09 -36.97 -25.81
C SER A 582 5.40 -37.43 -25.19
N LYS A 583 5.36 -38.41 -24.29
CA LYS A 583 6.56 -38.94 -23.63
C LYS A 583 7.62 -39.21 -24.69
N PRO A 584 8.85 -38.68 -24.57
CA PRO A 584 9.89 -38.95 -25.55
C PRO A 584 10.05 -40.48 -25.67
N PRO A 585 10.24 -41.01 -26.90
CA PRO A 585 10.32 -42.44 -27.11
C PRO A 585 11.42 -43.01 -26.20
N ARG A 586 11.04 -43.94 -25.32
CA ARG A 586 11.98 -44.65 -24.44
C ARG A 586 13.09 -45.20 -25.33
N LYS A 587 14.30 -44.65 -25.25
CA LYS A 587 15.50 -45.28 -25.84
C LYS A 587 15.53 -46.71 -25.30
N LYS A 588 15.31 -47.69 -26.18
CA LYS A 588 15.50 -49.11 -25.85
C LYS A 588 16.92 -49.23 -25.32
N ARG A 589 17.05 -49.53 -24.02
CA ARG A 589 18.31 -50.00 -23.45
C ARG A 589 18.56 -51.38 -24.04
N GLY A 590 19.51 -51.45 -24.96
CA GLY A 590 19.94 -52.69 -25.58
C GLY A 590 20.73 -52.42 -26.85
N GLU A 591 22.03 -52.16 -26.69
CA GLU A 591 23.15 -52.66 -27.50
C GLU A 591 24.41 -51.83 -27.19
N SER A 592 25.11 -52.24 -26.12
CA SER A 592 26.57 -52.22 -25.98
C SER A 592 26.96 -53.17 -24.86
#